data_AF-A0A8H7VD47-F1
#
_entry.id   AF-A0A8H7VD47-F1
#
_cell.length_a   1.000
_cell.length_b   1.000
_cell.length_c   1.000
_cell.angle_alpha   90.00
_cell.angle_beta   90.00
_cell.angle_gamma   90.00
#
_symmetry.space_group_name_H-M   'P 1'
#
loop_
_entity.id
_entity.type
_entity.pdbx_description
1 polymer ?
#
loop_
_entity_poly.entity_id
_entity_poly.type
_entity_poly.pdbx_seq_one_letter_code
_entity_poly.pdbx_strand_id
1 'polypeptide(L)'
;MFSCPLKYLVWTTALSLYIDPSLISCTYSQYLEFLYMTSSSTRTSSSPYPNLSVSQVFACIQQAIWKSHYRSVFDLIPFVPSHVLSSIQLALFTLHSQENIHSII
;
A
#
# COMPACT_ATOMS: atom_id res chain seq x y z
N MET A 1 9.37 -3.50 -0.81
CA MET A 1 8.46 -3.41 -1.97
C MET A 1 9.19 -2.97 -3.25
N PHE A 2 10.08 -1.97 -3.16
CA PHE A 2 10.91 -1.47 -4.28
C PHE A 2 12.13 -2.33 -4.62
N SER A 3 12.62 -3.14 -3.68
CA SER A 3 13.76 -4.05 -3.90
C SER A 3 13.42 -5.25 -4.81
N CYS A 4 12.15 -5.43 -5.18
CA CYS A 4 11.70 -6.49 -6.09
C CYS A 4 11.33 -5.86 -7.44
N PRO A 5 12.08 -6.13 -8.53
CA PRO A 5 11.84 -5.51 -9.84
C PRO A 5 10.41 -5.72 -10.36
N LEU A 6 9.84 -6.90 -10.15
CA LEU A 6 8.48 -7.21 -10.60
C LEU A 6 7.42 -6.43 -9.82
N LYS A 7 7.59 -6.29 -8.50
CA LYS A 7 6.68 -5.46 -7.69
C LYS A 7 6.80 -4.00 -8.08
N TYR A 8 8.03 -3.52 -8.34
CA TYR A 8 8.26 -2.16 -8.82
C TYR A 8 7.56 -1.89 -10.16
N LEU A 9 7.69 -2.80 -11.13
CA LEU A 9 7.05 -2.69 -12.44
C LEU A 9 5.53 -2.55 -12.34
N VAL A 10 4.88 -3.32 -11.46
CA VAL A 10 3.43 -3.22 -11.24
C VAL A 10 3.06 -1.82 -10.74
N TRP A 11 3.82 -1.28 -9.77
CA TRP A 11 3.58 0.05 -9.24
C TRP A 11 3.76 1.15 -10.28
N THR A 12 4.90 1.18 -10.97
CA THR A 12 5.17 2.23 -11.96
C THR A 12 4.21 2.17 -13.13
N THR A 13 3.80 0.98 -13.57
CA THR A 13 2.80 0.81 -14.63
C THR A 13 1.43 1.32 -14.19
N ALA A 14 0.98 0.99 -12.97
CA ALA A 14 -0.33 1.42 -12.49
C ALA A 14 -0.39 2.94 -12.25
N LEU A 15 0.66 3.51 -11.65
CA LEU A 15 0.76 4.95 -11.42
C LEU A 15 0.84 5.72 -12.74
N SER A 16 1.62 5.24 -13.72
CA SER A 16 1.75 5.91 -15.01
C SER A 16 0.46 5.91 -15.82
N LEU A 17 -0.28 4.80 -15.76
CA LEU A 17 -1.52 4.64 -16.52
C LEU A 17 -2.70 5.41 -15.93
N TYR A 18 -2.82 5.43 -14.61
CA TYR A 18 -4.03 5.93 -13.94
C TYR A 18 -3.86 7.28 -13.24
N ILE A 19 -2.63 7.75 -13.02
CA ILE A 19 -2.35 9.04 -12.37
C ILE A 19 -1.66 9.99 -13.33
N ASP A 20 -0.40 9.72 -13.66
CA ASP A 20 0.41 10.60 -14.53
C ASP A 20 1.51 9.80 -15.25
N PRO A 21 1.64 9.88 -16.59
CA PRO A 21 2.63 9.14 -17.37
C PRO A 21 4.09 9.32 -16.91
N SER A 22 4.44 10.46 -16.32
CA SER A 22 5.78 10.74 -15.79
C SER A 22 6.19 9.80 -14.63
N LEU A 23 5.22 9.14 -14.00
CA LEU A 23 5.44 8.20 -12.89
C LEU A 23 5.94 6.82 -13.34
N ILE A 24 6.19 6.60 -14.63
CA ILE A 24 6.79 5.36 -15.13
C ILE A 24 8.21 5.13 -14.54
N SER A 25 8.90 6.22 -14.20
CA SER A 25 10.16 6.23 -13.48
C SER A 25 10.03 6.98 -12.15
N CYS A 26 8.99 6.65 -11.38
CA CYS A 26 8.72 7.26 -10.08
C CYS A 26 9.90 7.05 -9.11
N THR A 27 10.36 8.13 -8.49
CA THR A 27 11.40 8.08 -7.45
C THR A 27 10.81 7.51 -6.16
N TYR A 28 11.69 7.04 -5.27
CA TYR A 28 11.26 6.55 -3.96
C TYR A 28 10.53 7.62 -3.13
N SER A 29 10.96 8.89 -3.22
CA SER A 29 10.31 10.00 -2.50
C SER A 29 8.90 10.26 -3.01
N GLN A 30 8.71 10.31 -4.34
CA GLN A 30 7.39 10.48 -4.96
C GLN A 30 6.45 9.35 -4.56
N TYR A 31 6.95 8.11 -4.51
CA TYR A 31 6.14 7.00 -4.01
C TYR A 31 5.72 7.19 -2.54
N LEU A 32 6.62 7.64 -1.66
CA LEU A 32 6.27 7.89 -0.27
C LEU A 32 5.19 8.98 -0.15
N GLU A 33 5.22 10.01 -0.99
CA GLU A 33 4.17 11.02 -1.04
C GLU A 33 2.80 10.42 -1.39
N PHE A 34 2.75 9.47 -2.33
CA PHE A 34 1.51 8.75 -2.61
C PHE A 34 1.10 7.83 -1.46
N LEU A 35 2.04 7.07 -0.89
CA LEU A 35 1.78 6.15 0.23
C LEU A 35 1.23 6.87 1.45
N TYR A 36 1.77 8.04 1.77
CA TYR A 36 1.31 8.88 2.89
C TYR A 36 0.14 9.79 2.52
N MET A 37 -0.39 9.70 1.29
CA MET A 37 -1.47 10.55 0.79
C MET A 37 -1.16 12.06 0.91
N THR A 38 0.13 12.43 0.81
CA THR A 38 0.60 13.82 0.87
C THR A 38 0.93 14.38 -0.51
N SER A 39 0.87 13.55 -1.56
CA SER A 39 1.13 13.98 -2.93
C SER A 39 0.15 15.07 -3.37
N SER A 40 0.70 16.18 -3.88
CA SER A 40 -0.04 17.26 -4.53
C SER A 40 -0.24 17.02 -6.04
N SER A 41 0.13 15.84 -6.53
CA SER A 41 -0.03 15.50 -7.95
C SER A 41 -1.49 15.65 -8.38
N THR A 42 -1.68 16.13 -9.60
CA THR A 42 -2.98 16.16 -10.26
C THR A 42 -3.01 15.06 -11.32
N ARG A 43 -4.20 14.51 -11.61
CA ARG A 43 -4.33 13.50 -12.66
C ARG A 43 -4.36 14.19 -14.01
N THR A 44 -3.78 13.52 -15.01
CA THR A 44 -3.90 14.00 -16.38
C THR A 44 -5.35 13.96 -16.85
N SER A 45 -5.75 14.94 -17.66
CA SER A 45 -7.09 14.99 -18.27
C SER A 45 -7.34 13.83 -19.25
N SER A 46 -6.27 13.17 -19.71
CA SER A 46 -6.32 11.97 -20.56
C SER A 46 -6.58 10.67 -19.79
N SER A 47 -6.73 10.72 -18.46
CA SER A 47 -6.88 9.51 -17.66
C SER A 47 -8.25 8.84 -17.89
N PRO A 48 -8.32 7.49 -17.96
CA PRO A 48 -9.56 6.77 -18.31
C PRO A 48 -10.72 6.94 -17.32
N TYR A 49 -10.46 7.47 -16.12
CA TYR A 49 -11.46 7.66 -15.08
C TYR A 49 -11.43 9.09 -14.52
N PRO A 50 -11.77 10.12 -15.31
CA PRO A 50 -11.48 11.52 -14.98
C PRO A 50 -12.16 12.02 -13.69
N ASN A 51 -13.27 11.38 -13.28
CA ASN A 51 -14.03 11.76 -12.08
C ASN A 51 -13.42 11.27 -10.76
N LEU A 52 -12.43 10.38 -10.80
CA LEU A 52 -11.78 9.89 -9.58
C LEU A 52 -10.65 10.83 -9.14
N SER A 53 -10.50 11.03 -7.84
CA SER A 53 -9.34 11.71 -7.27
C SER A 53 -8.07 10.84 -7.31
N VAL A 54 -6.90 11.46 -7.18
CA VAL A 54 -5.61 10.75 -7.04
C VAL A 54 -5.64 9.74 -5.90
N SER A 55 -6.18 10.15 -4.74
CA SER A 55 -6.25 9.30 -3.55
C SER A 55 -7.16 8.08 -3.76
N GLN A 56 -8.30 8.25 -4.44
CA GLN A 56 -9.18 7.12 -4.79
C GLN A 56 -8.46 6.13 -5.71
N VAL A 57 -7.82 6.62 -6.77
CA VAL A 57 -7.07 5.76 -7.70
C VAL A 57 -5.92 5.06 -6.98
N PHE A 58 -5.15 5.79 -6.18
CA PHE A 58 -4.04 5.22 -5.42
C PHE A 58 -4.51 4.16 -4.42
N ALA A 59 -5.59 4.41 -3.68
CA ALA A 59 -6.19 3.44 -2.78
C ALA A 59 -6.65 2.17 -3.52
N CYS A 60 -7.25 2.32 -4.71
CA CYS A 60 -7.64 1.18 -5.55
C CYS A 60 -6.42 0.38 -6.03
N ILE A 61 -5.35 1.04 -6.47
CA ILE A 61 -4.09 0.38 -6.87
C ILE A 61 -3.52 -0.40 -5.69
N GLN A 62 -3.39 0.25 -4.53
CA GLN A 62 -2.88 -0.37 -3.31
C GLN A 62 -3.72 -1.58 -2.92
N GLN A 63 -5.05 -1.44 -2.89
CA GLN A 63 -5.97 -2.53 -2.54
C GLN A 63 -5.85 -3.71 -3.53
N ALA A 64 -5.77 -3.45 -4.83
CA ALA A 64 -5.63 -4.50 -5.84
C ALA A 64 -4.32 -5.29 -5.68
N ILE A 65 -3.21 -4.59 -5.46
CA ILE A 65 -1.90 -5.20 -5.22
C ILE A 65 -1.92 -6.04 -3.95
N TRP A 66 -2.42 -5.49 -2.85
CA TRP A 66 -2.52 -6.20 -1.58
C TRP A 66 -3.43 -7.42 -1.67
N LYS A 67 -4.61 -7.28 -2.27
CA LYS A 67 -5.55 -8.40 -2.43
C LYS A 67 -4.94 -9.52 -3.27
N SER A 68 -4.24 -9.18 -4.36
CA SER A 68 -3.56 -10.16 -5.21
C SER A 68 -2.46 -10.90 -4.45
N HIS A 69 -1.57 -10.16 -3.77
CA HIS A 69 -0.46 -10.76 -3.04
C HIS A 69 -0.94 -11.58 -1.84
N TYR A 70 -1.89 -11.04 -1.09
CA TYR A 70 -2.49 -11.71 0.07
C TYR A 70 -3.16 -13.01 -0.34
N ARG A 71 -4.02 -13.00 -1.38
CA ARG A 71 -4.66 -14.23 -1.89
C ARG A 71 -3.62 -15.25 -2.34
N SER A 72 -2.63 -14.82 -3.14
CA SER A 72 -1.58 -15.72 -3.59
C SER A 72 -0.82 -16.36 -2.43
N VAL A 73 -0.49 -15.61 -1.38
CA VAL A 73 0.15 -16.15 -0.18
C VAL A 73 -0.78 -17.09 0.58
N PHE A 74 -2.03 -16.70 0.81
CA PHE A 74 -2.99 -17.49 1.55
C PHE A 74 -3.35 -18.80 0.86
N ASP A 75 -3.48 -18.78 -0.46
CA ASP A 75 -3.91 -19.95 -1.24
C ASP A 75 -2.74 -20.91 -1.52
N LEU A 76 -1.50 -20.40 -1.62
CA LEU A 76 -0.33 -21.20 -2.05
C LEU A 76 0.65 -21.55 -0.93
N ILE A 77 0.65 -20.82 0.19
CA ILE A 77 1.57 -21.07 1.30
C ILE A 77 0.82 -21.79 2.43
N PRO A 78 1.36 -22.89 2.98
CA PRO A 78 0.77 -23.55 4.13
C PRO A 78 0.50 -22.57 5.27
N PHE A 79 -0.77 -22.45 5.63
CA PHE A 79 -1.22 -21.53 6.66
C PHE A 79 -1.10 -22.19 8.04
N VAL A 80 -0.38 -21.56 8.97
CA VAL A 80 -0.22 -22.05 10.35
C VAL A 80 -1.00 -21.13 11.31
N PRO A 81 -2.24 -21.49 11.70
CA PRO A 81 -3.12 -20.59 12.44
C PRO A 81 -2.51 -20.12 13.78
N SER A 82 -1.80 -20.99 14.48
CA SER A 82 -1.21 -20.68 15.79
C SER A 82 -0.18 -19.55 15.72
N HIS A 83 0.58 -19.44 14.64
CA HIS A 83 1.54 -18.35 14.45
C HIS A 83 0.82 -17.02 14.26
N VAL A 84 -0.20 -17.00 13.41
CA VAL A 84 -0.99 -15.79 13.14
C VAL A 84 -1.69 -15.31 14.40
N LEU A 85 -2.34 -16.23 15.14
CA LEU A 85 -3.02 -15.89 16.40
C LEU A 85 -2.03 -15.36 17.44
N SER A 86 -0.85 -15.97 17.57
CA SER A 86 0.21 -15.49 18.47
C SER A 86 0.69 -14.09 18.09
N SER A 87 0.88 -13.81 16.79
CA SER A 87 1.27 -12.49 16.31
C SER A 87 0.20 -11.44 16.58
N ILE A 88 -1.08 -11.77 16.41
CA ILE A 88 -2.21 -10.88 16.75
C ILE A 88 -2.19 -10.55 18.24
N GLN A 89 -2.05 -11.58 19.09
CA GLN A 89 -2.01 -11.38 20.54
C GLN A 89 -0.84 -10.48 20.95
N LEU A 90 0.35 -10.70 20.38
CA LEU A 90 1.52 -9.86 20.65
C LEU A 90 1.31 -8.41 20.21
N ALA A 91 0.71 -8.19 19.05
CA ALA A 91 0.40 -6.85 18.55
C ALA A 91 -0.59 -6.12 19.48
N LEU A 92 -1.65 -6.81 19.91
CA LEU A 92 -2.64 -6.25 20.84
C LEU A 92 -2.01 -5.94 22.21
N PHE A 93 -1.18 -6.85 22.73
CA PHE A 93 -0.45 -6.62 23.98
C PHE A 93 0.48 -5.41 23.89
N THR A 94 1.18 -5.27 22.76
CA THR A 94 2.08 -4.12 22.51
C THR A 94 1.29 -2.82 22.49
N LEU A 95 0.17 -2.78 21.78
CA LEU A 95 -0.71 -1.60 21.73
C LEU A 95 -1.23 -1.24 23.11
N HIS A 96 -1.76 -2.21 23.86
CA HIS A 96 -2.25 -2.00 25.22
C HIS A 96 -1.16 -1.45 26.14
N SER A 97 0.07 -1.97 26.03
CA SER A 97 1.20 -1.50 26.83
C SER A 97 1.58 -0.05 26.47
N GLN A 98 1.53 0.33 25.20
CA GLN A 98 1.82 1.69 24.74
C GLN A 98 0.77 2.70 25.21
N GLU A 99 -0.52 2.34 25.16
CA GLU A 99 -1.60 3.19 25.65
C GLU A 99 -1.51 3.42 27.18
N ASN A 100 -1.12 2.38 27.93
CA ASN A 100 -0.98 2.47 29.38
C ASN A 100 0.25 3.28 29.84
N ILE A 101 1.31 3.38 29.03
CA ILE A 101 2.48 4.22 29.37
C ILE A 101 2.09 5.70 29.45
N HIS A 102 1.13 6.16 28.64
CA HIS A 102 0.62 7.53 28.68
C HIS A 102 -0.29 7.83 29.88
N SER A 103 -0.68 6.82 30.65
CA SER A 103 -1.54 6.97 31.84
C SER A 103 -0.77 7.12 33.16
N ILE A 104 0.56 7.03 33.11
CA ILE A 104 1.46 7.05 34.29
C ILE A 104 2.22 8.39 34.41
N ILE A 105 2.04 9.30 33.44
CA ILE A 105 2.59 10.68 33.47
C ILE A 105 1.43 11.65 33.75
#